data_AF-A0A1Q5UDY2-F1
#
_entry.id   AF-A0A1Q5UDY2-F1
#
_cell.length_a   1.000
_cell.length_b   1.000
_cell.length_c   1.000
_cell.angle_alpha   90.00
_cell.angle_beta   90.00
_cell.angle_gamma   90.00
#
_symmetry.space_group_name_H-M   'P 1'
#
loop_
_entity.id
_entity.type
_entity.pdbx_description
1 polymer ?
#
loop_
_entity_poly.entity_id
_entity_poly.type
_entity_poly.pdbx_seq_one_letter_code
_entity_poly.pdbx_strand_id
1 'polypeptide(L)'
;MLRSDFAKIDSSRTWREHMLEELETWRSQVERLSHRATRGYLSDRWVGMAYNYTIALLHQPTKENVCNGFGDRSIQASTQLALTFRAFQKDRQTAQLWPGLLSQFTVGVTILYCFWATPPGYRTPAYRAAEVSEALRACSTALAILSERWTQAEPLRDVFDILAKEIPTHENPDMSSSSKPITSDSVALIKSHMHVIQEISRNRVVLRMLQEIMTDDFPSSPQDYLQQTDSPRGNHLCSEHCAMFHGTTFFDSMMNLSSDSHNVTGGELNDTYAAFDDSIIFPALFGSAEF
;
A
#
# COMPACT_ATOMS: atom_id res chain seq x y z
N MET A 1 14.87 -2.81 -16.66
CA MET A 1 15.80 -1.71 -16.30
C MET A 1 14.94 -0.52 -15.88
N LEU A 2 14.95 -0.12 -14.60
CA LEU A 2 14.14 1.02 -14.14
C LEU A 2 14.61 2.31 -14.84
N ARG A 3 13.65 3.14 -15.24
CA ARG A 3 13.87 4.40 -15.95
C ARG A 3 14.75 5.33 -15.11
N SER A 4 15.78 5.95 -15.71
CA SER A 4 16.79 6.76 -15.01
C SER A 4 16.25 8.06 -14.39
N ASP A 5 15.05 8.46 -14.76
CA ASP A 5 14.31 9.61 -14.24
C ASP A 5 13.41 9.27 -13.05
N PHE A 6 13.31 7.99 -12.63
CA PHE A 6 12.36 7.56 -11.60
C PHE A 6 12.53 8.32 -10.27
N ALA A 7 13.75 8.59 -9.81
CA ALA A 7 13.99 9.35 -8.58
C ALA A 7 13.50 10.82 -8.67
N LYS A 8 13.54 11.41 -9.88
CA LYS A 8 13.01 12.76 -10.12
C LYS A 8 11.49 12.76 -10.21
N ILE A 9 10.90 11.70 -10.75
CA ILE A 9 9.45 11.51 -10.82
C ILE A 9 8.89 11.28 -9.42
N ASP A 10 9.52 10.41 -8.62
CA ASP A 10 9.09 10.09 -7.26
C ASP A 10 9.21 11.30 -6.32
N SER A 11 10.23 12.14 -6.46
CA SER A 11 10.31 13.40 -5.71
C SER A 11 9.38 14.51 -6.22
N SER A 12 8.74 14.34 -7.38
CA SER A 12 7.88 15.36 -7.98
C SER A 12 6.50 15.40 -7.30
N ARG A 13 6.22 16.50 -6.59
CA ARG A 13 4.91 16.77 -6.00
C ARG A 13 3.83 16.96 -7.07
N THR A 14 4.12 17.72 -8.13
CA THR A 14 3.16 18.03 -9.20
C THR A 14 2.76 16.79 -9.98
N TRP A 15 3.70 15.88 -10.26
CA TRP A 15 3.39 14.59 -10.89
C TRP A 15 2.45 13.76 -10.01
N ARG A 16 2.73 13.71 -8.70
CA ARG A 16 1.92 12.95 -7.74
C ARG A 16 0.52 13.53 -7.58
N GLU A 17 0.38 14.86 -7.55
CA GLU A 17 -0.91 15.55 -7.53
C GLU A 17 -1.72 15.25 -8.80
N HIS A 18 -1.09 15.32 -9.98
CA HIS A 18 -1.75 14.93 -11.22
C HIS A 18 -2.18 13.46 -11.24
N MET A 19 -1.32 12.53 -10.79
CA MET A 19 -1.68 11.11 -10.71
C MET A 19 -2.86 10.87 -9.75
N LEU A 20 -2.99 11.67 -8.69
CA LEU A 20 -4.14 11.61 -7.79
C LEU A 20 -5.43 12.10 -8.47
N GLU A 21 -5.36 13.17 -9.26
CA GLU A 21 -6.50 13.68 -10.03
C GLU A 21 -6.97 12.66 -11.07
N GLU A 22 -6.04 12.03 -11.79
CA GLU A 22 -6.34 10.94 -12.73
C GLU A 22 -6.96 9.74 -12.03
N LEU A 23 -6.42 9.35 -10.87
CA LEU A 23 -6.95 8.24 -10.08
C LEU A 23 -8.37 8.52 -9.57
N GLU A 24 -8.65 9.74 -9.13
CA GLU A 24 -9.98 10.13 -8.66
C GLU A 24 -10.99 10.20 -9.81
N THR A 25 -10.54 10.73 -10.96
CA THR A 25 -11.34 10.73 -12.19
C THR A 25 -11.68 9.30 -12.61
N TRP A 26 -10.69 8.42 -12.67
CA TRP A 26 -10.89 6.99 -12.94
C TRP A 26 -11.88 6.37 -11.96
N ARG A 27 -11.71 6.60 -10.66
CA ARG A 27 -12.61 6.07 -9.62
C ARG A 27 -14.04 6.51 -9.87
N SER A 28 -14.28 7.79 -10.13
CA SER A 28 -15.62 8.33 -10.38
C SER A 28 -16.29 7.71 -11.64
N GLN A 29 -15.50 7.46 -12.68
CA GLN A 29 -15.99 6.85 -13.92
C GLN A 29 -16.35 5.37 -13.70
N VAL A 30 -15.49 4.65 -12.97
CA VAL A 30 -15.69 3.23 -12.68
C VAL A 30 -16.81 3.02 -11.67
N GLU A 31 -16.97 3.88 -10.66
CA GLU A 31 -18.09 3.82 -9.70
C GLU A 31 -19.46 3.95 -10.39
N ARG A 32 -19.54 4.71 -11.49
CA ARG A 32 -20.76 4.78 -12.30
C ARG A 32 -21.09 3.46 -13.01
N LEU A 33 -20.07 2.64 -13.29
CA LEU A 33 -20.19 1.36 -14.00
C LEU A 33 -20.21 0.17 -13.03
N SER A 34 -19.67 0.33 -11.82
CA SER A 34 -19.65 -0.70 -10.80
C SER A 34 -21.06 -0.90 -10.24
N HIS A 35 -21.45 -2.15 -10.08
CA HIS A 35 -22.71 -2.50 -9.43
C HIS A 35 -22.39 -3.15 -8.10
N ARG A 36 -23.00 -2.67 -7.01
CA ARG A 36 -22.81 -3.22 -5.65
C ARG A 36 -23.14 -4.72 -5.54
N ALA A 37 -23.95 -5.25 -6.45
CA ALA A 37 -24.33 -6.65 -6.49
C ALA A 37 -23.42 -7.53 -7.37
N THR A 38 -22.56 -6.94 -8.20
CA THR A 38 -21.72 -7.69 -9.14
C THR A 38 -20.51 -8.27 -8.41
N ARG A 39 -20.23 -9.56 -8.65
CA ARG A 39 -18.98 -10.20 -8.23
C ARG A 39 -17.94 -10.04 -9.32
N GLY A 40 -16.66 -9.86 -8.95
CA GLY A 40 -15.54 -9.78 -9.90
C GLY A 40 -14.89 -8.40 -10.00
N TYR A 41 -14.19 -8.16 -11.11
CA TYR A 41 -13.33 -6.99 -11.33
C TYR A 41 -14.10 -5.66 -11.39
N LEU A 42 -15.41 -5.69 -11.63
CA LEU A 42 -16.28 -4.51 -11.59
C LEU A 42 -17.04 -4.36 -10.27
N SER A 43 -16.72 -5.19 -9.26
CA SER A 43 -17.28 -5.02 -7.93
C SER A 43 -16.70 -3.78 -7.26
N ASP A 44 -17.54 -3.06 -6.52
CA ASP A 44 -17.15 -1.89 -5.73
C ASP A 44 -15.92 -2.17 -4.83
N ARG A 45 -15.88 -3.38 -4.27
CA ARG A 45 -14.78 -3.85 -3.43
C ARG A 45 -13.46 -4.00 -4.20
N TRP A 46 -13.48 -4.51 -5.43
CA TRP A 46 -12.28 -4.65 -6.25
C TRP A 46 -11.74 -3.30 -6.71
N VAL A 47 -12.64 -2.41 -7.15
CA VAL A 47 -12.29 -1.03 -7.56
C VAL A 47 -11.68 -0.28 -6.38
N GLY A 48 -12.27 -0.43 -5.18
CA GLY A 48 -11.72 0.09 -3.94
C GLY A 48 -10.32 -0.46 -3.62
N MET A 49 -10.04 -1.74 -3.85
CA MET A 49 -8.68 -2.28 -3.67
C MET A 49 -7.68 -1.63 -4.63
N ALA A 50 -7.99 -1.60 -5.93
CA ALA A 50 -7.11 -1.00 -6.94
C ALA A 50 -6.81 0.47 -6.63
N TYR A 51 -7.83 1.23 -6.21
CA TYR A 51 -7.66 2.61 -5.75
C TYR A 51 -6.69 2.70 -4.57
N ASN A 52 -6.96 1.96 -3.49
CA ASN A 52 -6.19 2.08 -2.25
C ASN A 52 -4.75 1.54 -2.40
N TYR A 53 -4.52 0.50 -3.21
CA TYR A 53 -3.16 0.08 -3.55
C TYR A 53 -2.40 1.17 -4.29
N THR A 54 -3.06 1.85 -5.23
CA THR A 54 -2.44 2.95 -5.98
C THR A 54 -2.11 4.11 -5.04
N ILE A 55 -2.99 4.47 -4.11
CA ILE A 55 -2.69 5.47 -3.07
C ILE A 55 -1.47 5.04 -2.23
N ALA A 56 -1.42 3.79 -1.78
CA ALA A 56 -0.31 3.27 -0.97
C ALA A 56 1.02 3.27 -1.73
N LEU A 57 0.99 3.04 -3.05
CA LEU A 57 2.17 3.14 -3.92
C LEU A 57 2.62 4.59 -4.14
N LEU A 58 1.68 5.51 -4.35
CA LEU A 58 1.98 6.93 -4.54
C LEU A 58 2.45 7.60 -3.24
N HIS A 59 1.94 7.15 -2.10
CA HIS A 59 2.20 7.72 -0.78
C HIS A 59 2.87 6.68 0.13
N GLN A 60 4.09 6.28 -0.24
CA GLN A 60 4.91 5.45 0.62
C GLN A 60 5.49 6.32 1.76
N PRO A 61 5.17 6.03 3.03
CA PRO A 61 5.55 6.90 4.12
C PRO A 61 7.03 6.67 4.47
N THR A 62 7.78 7.75 4.62
CA THR A 62 9.16 7.77 5.11
C THR A 62 9.26 8.73 6.31
N LYS A 63 10.35 8.67 7.07
CA LYS A 63 10.53 9.60 8.20
C LYS A 63 10.48 11.06 7.77
N GLU A 64 10.91 11.38 6.55
CA GLU A 64 10.95 12.74 6.02
C GLU A 64 9.57 13.23 5.55
N ASN A 65 8.74 12.33 5.02
CA ASN A 65 7.49 12.72 4.37
C ASN A 65 6.22 12.40 5.18
N VAL A 66 6.31 11.60 6.26
CA VAL A 66 5.13 11.07 6.96
C VAL A 66 4.21 12.18 7.49
N CYS A 67 4.79 13.30 7.93
CA CYS A 67 4.06 14.49 8.39
C CYS A 67 3.50 15.37 7.26
N ASN A 68 3.94 15.18 6.01
CA ASN A 68 3.55 15.97 4.84
C ASN A 68 2.31 15.37 4.13
N GLY A 69 1.39 14.79 4.89
CA GLY A 69 0.18 14.14 4.40
C GLY A 69 0.38 12.74 3.80
N PHE A 70 1.63 12.26 3.66
CA PHE A 70 1.87 10.87 3.25
C PHE A 70 1.33 9.91 4.30
N GLY A 71 1.64 10.12 5.59
CA GLY A 71 1.16 9.25 6.66
C GLY A 71 -0.36 9.13 6.71
N ASP A 72 -1.09 10.24 6.56
CA ASP A 72 -2.55 10.25 6.50
C ASP A 72 -3.09 9.36 5.38
N ARG A 73 -2.57 9.55 4.16
CA ARG A 73 -3.00 8.78 2.98
C ARG A 73 -2.59 7.31 3.09
N SER A 74 -1.39 7.02 3.60
CA SER A 74 -0.93 5.65 3.82
C SER A 74 -1.80 4.92 4.85
N ILE A 75 -2.16 5.56 5.96
CA ILE A 75 -3.03 4.98 7.00
C ILE A 75 -4.42 4.73 6.44
N GLN A 76 -5.03 5.71 5.79
CA GLN A 76 -6.37 5.57 5.23
C GLN A 76 -6.41 4.42 4.22
N ALA A 77 -5.49 4.42 3.25
CA ALA A 77 -5.43 3.38 2.23
C ALA A 77 -5.15 1.99 2.81
N SER A 78 -4.18 1.88 3.72
CA SER A 78 -3.82 0.61 4.38
C SER A 78 -4.96 0.07 5.23
N THR A 79 -5.70 0.94 5.91
CA THR A 79 -6.89 0.60 6.70
C THR A 79 -7.97 0.00 5.80
N GLN A 80 -8.28 0.66 4.67
CA GLN A 80 -9.27 0.16 3.72
C GLN A 80 -8.85 -1.19 3.11
N LEU A 81 -7.57 -1.35 2.76
CA LEU A 81 -7.04 -2.62 2.23
C LEU A 81 -7.16 -3.77 3.24
N ALA A 82 -6.81 -3.53 4.51
CA ALA A 82 -6.92 -4.52 5.57
C ALA A 82 -8.37 -4.97 5.81
N LEU A 83 -9.30 -4.01 5.90
CA LEU A 83 -10.72 -4.30 6.12
C LEU A 83 -11.37 -4.98 4.91
N THR A 84 -11.01 -4.56 3.71
CA THR A 84 -11.46 -5.17 2.46
C THR A 84 -11.01 -6.62 2.35
N PHE A 85 -9.75 -6.90 2.66
CA PHE A 85 -9.22 -8.26 2.70
C PHE A 85 -9.97 -9.13 3.71
N ARG A 86 -10.21 -8.63 4.91
CA ARG A 86 -11.00 -9.33 5.93
C ARG A 86 -12.42 -9.64 5.44
N ALA A 87 -13.03 -8.75 4.67
CA ALA A 87 -14.33 -8.99 4.08
C ALA A 87 -14.28 -10.14 3.06
N PHE A 88 -13.26 -10.17 2.19
CA PHE A 88 -13.05 -11.30 1.27
C PHE A 88 -12.80 -12.64 1.99
N GLN A 89 -12.06 -12.63 3.10
CA GLN A 89 -11.86 -13.82 3.92
C GLN A 89 -13.18 -14.35 4.50
N LYS A 90 -14.04 -13.46 5.02
CA LYS A 90 -15.37 -13.84 5.53
C LYS A 90 -16.26 -14.44 4.45
N ASP A 91 -16.21 -13.87 3.25
CA ASP A 91 -17.02 -14.31 2.12
C ASP A 91 -16.48 -15.59 1.45
N ARG A 92 -15.37 -16.16 1.96
CA ARG A 92 -14.66 -17.32 1.41
C ARG A 92 -14.23 -17.14 -0.05
N GLN A 93 -14.00 -15.91 -0.49
CA GLN A 93 -13.68 -15.56 -1.88
C GLN A 93 -12.16 -15.54 -2.16
N THR A 94 -11.31 -15.97 -1.23
CA THR A 94 -9.85 -15.87 -1.37
C THR A 94 -9.23 -17.20 -1.79
N ALA A 95 -9.07 -17.41 -3.10
CA ALA A 95 -8.50 -18.64 -3.68
C ALA A 95 -6.95 -18.74 -3.55
N GLN A 96 -6.24 -17.62 -3.31
CA GLN A 96 -4.78 -17.61 -3.17
C GLN A 96 -4.35 -16.76 -1.97
N LEU A 97 -4.10 -17.38 -0.81
CA LEU A 97 -3.90 -16.60 0.43
C LEU A 97 -2.46 -16.14 0.66
N TRP A 98 -1.47 -16.52 -0.17
CA TRP A 98 -0.08 -16.08 0.02
C TRP A 98 0.17 -14.62 -0.39
N PRO A 99 -0.22 -14.14 -1.59
CA PRO A 99 -0.14 -12.72 -1.90
C PRO A 99 -0.98 -11.86 -0.94
N GLY A 100 -2.14 -12.39 -0.54
CA GLY A 100 -2.99 -11.79 0.50
C GLY A 100 -2.28 -11.63 1.84
N LEU A 101 -1.55 -12.67 2.28
CA LEU A 101 -0.74 -12.64 3.50
C LEU A 101 0.32 -11.55 3.45
N LEU A 102 1.12 -11.52 2.38
CA LEU A 102 2.18 -10.53 2.21
C LEU A 102 1.60 -9.11 2.15
N SER A 103 0.43 -8.96 1.55
CA SER A 103 -0.30 -7.71 1.56
C SER A 103 -0.75 -7.32 2.97
N GLN A 104 -1.30 -8.24 3.78
CA GLN A 104 -1.73 -7.93 5.15
C GLN A 104 -0.55 -7.53 6.03
N PHE A 105 0.57 -8.24 5.91
CA PHE A 105 1.81 -7.86 6.58
C PHE A 105 2.25 -6.46 6.14
N THR A 106 2.26 -6.18 4.84
CA THR A 106 2.66 -4.88 4.27
C THR A 106 1.80 -3.74 4.81
N VAL A 107 0.48 -3.83 4.72
CA VAL A 107 -0.43 -2.74 5.15
C VAL A 107 -0.43 -2.59 6.67
N GLY A 108 -0.34 -3.68 7.42
CA GLY A 108 -0.22 -3.65 8.87
C GLY A 108 1.08 -2.96 9.33
N VAL A 109 2.23 -3.34 8.77
CA VAL A 109 3.52 -2.68 9.05
C VAL A 109 3.48 -1.22 8.62
N THR A 110 2.85 -0.89 7.48
CA THR A 110 2.71 0.50 7.03
C THR A 110 1.95 1.35 8.04
N ILE A 111 0.83 0.85 8.58
CA ILE A 111 0.07 1.57 9.62
C ILE A 111 0.94 1.77 10.85
N LEU A 112 1.55 0.70 11.39
CA LEU A 112 2.39 0.78 12.59
C LEU A 112 3.59 1.71 12.40
N TYR A 113 4.22 1.65 11.23
CA TYR A 113 5.30 2.55 10.87
C TYR A 113 4.85 4.02 10.86
N CYS A 114 3.67 4.34 10.31
CA CYS A 114 3.15 5.71 10.38
C CYS A 114 2.97 6.19 11.83
N PHE A 115 2.46 5.33 12.74
CA PHE A 115 2.37 5.66 14.17
C PHE A 115 3.75 5.86 14.81
N TRP A 116 4.71 5.00 14.48
CA TRP A 116 6.07 5.09 14.99
C TRP A 116 6.82 6.33 14.47
N ALA A 117 6.69 6.63 13.18
CA ALA A 117 7.42 7.74 12.54
C ALA A 117 6.75 9.11 12.76
N THR A 118 5.46 9.15 13.12
CA THR A 118 4.72 10.40 13.35
C THR A 118 4.62 10.69 14.85
N PRO A 119 5.25 11.78 15.33
CA PRO A 119 5.13 12.18 16.72
C PRO A 119 3.67 12.39 17.12
N PRO A 120 3.24 12.02 18.34
CA PRO A 120 1.83 12.11 18.75
C PRO A 120 1.18 13.47 18.49
N GLY A 121 1.90 14.57 18.70
CA GLY A 121 1.40 15.94 18.45
C GLY A 121 1.09 16.27 16.99
N TYR A 122 1.62 15.50 16.03
CA TYR A 122 1.40 15.68 14.58
C TYR A 122 0.43 14.66 13.99
N ARG A 123 -0.12 13.76 14.81
CA ARG A 123 -1.11 12.78 14.36
C ARG A 123 -2.45 13.48 14.10
N THR A 124 -2.85 13.46 12.84
CA THR A 124 -4.11 14.04 12.36
C THR A 124 -5.31 13.16 12.74
N PRO A 125 -6.56 13.57 12.47
CA PRO A 125 -7.73 12.72 12.67
C PRO A 125 -7.65 11.36 11.95
N ALA A 126 -6.85 11.22 10.89
CA ALA A 126 -6.67 9.95 10.18
C ALA A 126 -6.12 8.83 11.10
N TYR A 127 -5.29 9.18 12.07
CA TYR A 127 -4.72 8.25 13.06
C TYR A 127 -5.72 7.83 14.14
N ARG A 128 -6.77 8.63 14.36
CA ARG A 128 -7.76 8.43 15.43
C ARG A 128 -9.04 7.74 14.93
N ALA A 129 -9.12 7.42 13.65
CA ALA A 129 -10.24 6.70 13.07
C ALA A 129 -10.39 5.32 13.73
N ALA A 130 -11.61 4.95 14.13
CA ALA A 130 -11.89 3.72 14.86
C ALA A 130 -11.48 2.47 14.05
N GLU A 131 -11.63 2.58 12.73
CA GLU A 131 -11.30 1.58 11.72
C GLU A 131 -9.82 1.19 11.73
N VAL A 132 -8.92 2.07 12.17
CA VAL A 132 -7.48 1.80 12.23
C VAL A 132 -7.19 0.65 13.20
N SER A 133 -7.80 0.68 14.38
CA SER A 133 -7.68 -0.39 15.37
C SER A 133 -8.27 -1.70 14.85
N GLU A 134 -9.39 -1.61 14.13
CA GLU A 134 -10.02 -2.78 13.51
C GLU A 134 -9.15 -3.39 12.40
N ALA A 135 -8.49 -2.55 11.60
CA ALA A 135 -7.58 -2.95 10.53
C ALA A 135 -6.33 -3.65 11.08
N LEU A 136 -5.71 -3.12 12.14
CA LEU A 136 -4.57 -3.77 12.78
C LEU A 136 -4.95 -5.14 13.35
N ARG A 137 -6.11 -5.24 14.00
CA ARG A 137 -6.63 -6.53 14.47
C ARG A 137 -6.93 -7.49 13.31
N ALA A 138 -7.44 -6.99 12.19
CA ALA A 138 -7.66 -7.79 10.99
C ALA A 138 -6.34 -8.35 10.43
N CYS A 139 -5.27 -7.54 10.38
CA CYS A 139 -3.95 -7.97 9.97
C CYS A 139 -3.40 -9.06 10.90
N SER A 140 -3.42 -8.86 12.22
CA SER A 140 -2.99 -9.88 13.20
C SER A 140 -3.76 -11.19 13.03
N THR A 141 -5.09 -11.12 12.92
CA THR A 141 -5.95 -12.30 12.75
C THR A 141 -5.61 -13.04 11.44
N ALA A 142 -5.42 -12.31 10.34
CA ALA A 142 -5.06 -12.91 9.07
C ALA A 142 -3.68 -13.58 9.13
N LEU A 143 -2.68 -12.93 9.73
CA LEU A 143 -1.34 -13.49 9.89
C LEU A 143 -1.35 -14.75 10.76
N ALA A 144 -2.11 -14.75 11.86
CA ALA A 144 -2.28 -15.91 12.72
C ALA A 144 -2.87 -17.10 11.95
N ILE A 145 -4.06 -16.93 11.35
CA ILE A 145 -4.75 -18.00 10.60
C ILE A 145 -3.87 -18.55 9.47
N LEU A 146 -3.19 -17.66 8.74
CA LEU A 146 -2.42 -18.09 7.59
C LEU A 146 -1.06 -18.67 7.96
N SER A 147 -0.48 -18.29 9.10
CA SER A 147 0.73 -18.93 9.65
C SER A 147 0.47 -20.37 10.09
N GLU A 148 -0.75 -20.70 10.55
CA GLU A 148 -1.13 -22.09 10.85
C GLU A 148 -1.14 -22.96 9.60
N ARG A 149 -1.51 -22.38 8.45
CA ARG A 149 -1.54 -23.07 7.16
C ARG A 149 -0.16 -23.11 6.49
N TRP A 150 0.64 -22.05 6.65
CA TRP A 150 1.98 -21.92 6.11
C TRP A 150 2.95 -21.52 7.21
N THR A 151 3.61 -22.52 7.79
CA THR A 151 4.61 -22.32 8.85
C THR A 151 5.73 -21.37 8.43
N GLN A 152 6.04 -21.28 7.13
CA GLN A 152 6.99 -20.29 6.59
C GLN A 152 6.58 -18.84 6.88
N ALA A 153 5.30 -18.54 7.12
CA ALA A 153 4.85 -17.19 7.47
C ALA A 153 4.87 -16.88 8.97
N GLU A 154 5.23 -17.83 9.85
CA GLU A 154 5.37 -17.57 11.29
C GLU A 154 6.25 -16.35 11.60
N PRO A 155 7.42 -16.15 10.94
CA PRO A 155 8.24 -14.96 11.16
C PRO A 155 7.51 -13.64 10.87
N LEU A 156 6.59 -13.62 9.90
CA LEU A 156 5.80 -12.42 9.57
C LEU A 156 4.77 -12.13 10.65
N ARG A 157 4.10 -13.16 11.19
CA ARG A 157 3.19 -13.03 12.34
C ARG A 157 3.96 -12.53 13.56
N ASP A 158 5.06 -13.19 13.90
CA ASP A 158 5.81 -12.92 15.14
C ASP A 158 6.37 -11.50 15.13
N VAL A 159 6.95 -11.05 14.02
CA VAL A 159 7.41 -9.67 13.88
C VAL A 159 6.24 -8.68 13.95
N PHE A 160 5.11 -8.96 13.30
CA PHE A 160 3.95 -8.08 13.38
C PHE A 160 3.42 -7.95 14.81
N ASP A 161 3.32 -9.05 15.55
CA ASP A 161 2.83 -9.05 16.93
C ASP A 161 3.78 -8.28 17.88
N ILE A 162 5.10 -8.40 17.69
CA ILE A 162 6.08 -7.59 18.42
C ILE A 162 5.85 -6.09 18.13
N LEU A 163 5.72 -5.71 16.86
CA LEU A 163 5.51 -4.31 16.47
C LEU A 163 4.19 -3.76 17.02
N ALA A 164 3.11 -4.52 16.92
CA ALA A 164 1.79 -4.13 17.40
C ALA A 164 1.74 -3.96 18.92
N LYS A 165 2.58 -4.69 19.65
CA LYS A 165 2.76 -4.56 21.10
C LYS A 165 3.59 -3.33 21.48
N GLU A 166 4.68 -3.07 20.77
CA GLU A 166 5.66 -2.05 21.15
C GLU A 166 5.27 -0.64 20.67
N ILE A 167 4.50 -0.52 19.58
CA ILE A 167 4.14 0.77 18.98
C ILE A 167 2.78 1.24 19.51
N PRO A 168 2.71 2.35 20.26
CA PRO A 168 1.45 2.85 20.83
C PRO A 168 0.57 3.51 19.76
N THR A 169 -0.61 2.92 19.53
CA THR A 169 -1.63 3.40 18.60
C THR A 169 -2.71 4.26 19.26
N HIS A 170 -2.82 4.22 20.59
CA HIS A 170 -3.75 5.03 21.37
C HIS A 170 -3.00 6.14 22.11
N GLU A 171 -3.56 7.35 22.11
CA GLU A 171 -3.07 8.48 22.90
C GLU A 171 -3.52 8.27 24.35
N ASN A 172 -2.59 7.94 25.25
CA ASN A 172 -2.90 7.78 26.67
C ASN A 172 -2.62 9.13 27.39
N PRO A 173 -3.64 9.81 27.96
CA PRO A 173 -3.48 11.15 28.53
C PRO A 173 -2.51 11.20 29.72
N ASP A 174 -2.28 10.08 30.40
CA ASP A 174 -1.37 9.99 31.55
C ASP A 174 0.10 9.81 31.16
N MET A 175 0.40 9.59 29.87
CA MET A 175 1.76 9.42 29.36
C MET A 175 2.20 10.68 28.64
N SER A 176 2.56 11.71 29.39
CA SER A 176 3.15 12.94 28.87
C SER A 176 4.50 12.76 28.15
N SER A 177 5.00 11.53 27.91
CA SER A 177 6.37 11.31 27.42
C SER A 177 6.72 9.94 26.81
N SER A 178 5.80 8.99 26.59
CA SER A 178 6.25 7.61 26.27
C SER A 178 6.24 7.25 24.78
N SER A 179 6.84 8.10 23.94
CA SER A 179 7.42 7.61 22.68
C SER A 179 8.75 6.95 23.00
N LYS A 180 8.71 5.73 23.53
CA LYS A 180 9.92 4.96 23.81
C LYS A 180 10.36 4.24 22.53
N PRO A 181 11.68 4.19 22.24
CA PRO A 181 12.18 3.27 21.22
C PRO A 181 11.75 1.84 21.58
N ILE A 182 11.60 1.00 20.56
CA ILE A 182 11.30 -0.41 20.77
C ILE A 182 12.35 -1.02 21.69
N THR A 183 11.91 -1.87 22.61
CA THR A 183 12.79 -2.53 23.57
C THR A 183 13.92 -3.29 22.88
N SER A 184 15.12 -3.27 23.47
CA SER A 184 16.31 -3.91 22.88
C SER A 184 16.08 -5.42 22.61
N ASP A 185 15.34 -6.08 23.51
CA ASP A 185 14.93 -7.48 23.35
C ASP A 185 14.04 -7.68 22.11
N SER A 186 13.04 -6.82 21.93
CA SER A 186 12.16 -6.84 20.75
C SER A 186 12.94 -6.57 19.46
N VAL A 187 13.90 -5.64 19.48
CA VAL A 187 14.79 -5.40 18.33
C VAL A 187 15.63 -6.65 18.02
N ALA A 188 16.18 -7.33 19.02
CA ALA A 188 16.96 -8.55 18.83
C ALA A 188 16.11 -9.69 18.24
N LEU A 189 14.86 -9.85 18.70
CA LEU A 189 13.91 -10.81 18.16
C LEU A 189 13.57 -10.50 16.69
N ILE A 190 13.22 -9.25 16.36
CA ILE A 190 12.95 -8.86 14.98
C ILE A 190 14.19 -9.12 14.11
N LYS A 191 15.40 -8.76 14.57
CA LYS A 191 16.67 -9.04 13.86
C LYS A 191 16.84 -10.52 13.53
N SER A 192 16.48 -11.42 14.45
CA SER A 192 16.58 -12.86 14.22
C SER A 192 15.68 -13.36 13.09
N HIS A 193 14.54 -12.71 12.86
CA HIS A 193 13.60 -13.04 11.79
C HIS A 193 13.87 -12.31 10.46
N MET A 194 14.67 -11.22 10.46
CA MET A 194 14.81 -10.34 9.28
C MET A 194 15.33 -11.07 8.03
N HIS A 195 16.28 -11.99 8.15
CA HIS A 195 16.78 -12.74 6.99
C HIS A 195 15.64 -13.51 6.30
N VAL A 196 14.80 -14.19 7.09
CA VAL A 196 13.67 -14.97 6.58
C VAL A 196 12.62 -14.05 5.98
N ILE A 197 12.33 -12.92 6.62
CA ILE A 197 11.40 -11.91 6.09
C ILE A 197 11.88 -11.35 4.75
N GLN A 198 13.18 -11.12 4.56
CA GLN A 198 13.74 -10.65 3.28
C GLN A 198 13.59 -11.68 2.16
N GLU A 199 13.71 -12.96 2.48
CA GLU A 199 13.54 -14.05 1.52
C GLU A 199 12.07 -14.18 1.08
N ILE A 200 11.16 -14.06 2.05
CA ILE A 200 9.71 -14.20 1.88
C ILE A 200 9.08 -12.96 1.25
N SER A 201 9.46 -11.78 1.73
CA SER A 201 8.90 -10.49 1.34
C SER A 201 9.92 -9.73 0.49
N ARG A 202 9.70 -9.74 -0.84
CA ARG A 202 10.46 -8.89 -1.77
C ARG A 202 10.03 -7.42 -1.74
N ASN A 203 9.13 -7.05 -0.83
CA ASN A 203 8.66 -5.68 -0.69
C ASN A 203 9.71 -4.82 0.03
N ARG A 204 10.54 -4.13 -0.76
CA ARG A 204 11.60 -3.24 -0.26
C ARG A 204 11.11 -2.13 0.65
N VAL A 205 9.87 -1.68 0.47
CA VAL A 205 9.27 -0.60 1.26
C VAL A 205 9.07 -1.05 2.70
N VAL A 206 8.52 -2.25 2.90
CA VAL A 206 8.31 -2.84 4.22
C VAL A 206 9.63 -3.17 4.88
N LEU A 207 10.59 -3.73 4.13
CA LEU A 207 11.91 -4.05 4.67
C LEU A 207 12.63 -2.79 5.17
N ARG A 208 12.54 -1.67 4.44
CA ARG A 208 13.06 -0.38 4.88
C ARG A 208 12.36 0.10 6.16
N MET A 209 11.03 0.05 6.22
CA MET A 209 10.28 0.45 7.43
C MET A 209 10.72 -0.35 8.67
N LEU A 210 10.86 -1.68 8.52
CA LEU A 210 11.33 -2.55 9.60
C LEU A 210 12.75 -2.17 10.03
N GLN A 211 13.65 -1.95 9.08
CA GLN A 211 15.02 -1.53 9.37
C GLN A 211 15.04 -0.22 10.16
N GLU A 212 14.34 0.81 9.69
CA GLU A 212 14.27 2.11 10.38
C GLU A 212 13.71 1.97 11.79
N ILE A 213 12.64 1.20 11.98
CA ILE A 213 12.07 0.92 13.31
C ILE A 213 13.09 0.29 14.27
N MET A 214 14.00 -0.54 13.75
CA MET A 214 14.97 -1.30 14.54
C MET A 214 16.28 -0.55 14.82
N THR A 215 16.67 0.38 13.94
CA THR A 215 17.99 1.02 13.98
C THR A 215 17.95 2.48 14.36
N ASP A 216 16.85 3.16 14.06
CA ASP A 216 16.82 4.60 14.14
C ASP A 216 16.13 5.06 15.42
N ASP A 217 16.64 6.17 15.95
CA ASP A 217 16.02 6.82 17.08
C ASP A 217 14.65 7.38 16.67
N PHE A 218 13.69 7.27 17.58
CA PHE A 218 12.35 7.84 17.41
C PHE A 218 12.50 9.34 17.09
N PRO A 219 11.78 9.88 16.09
CA PRO A 219 11.85 11.29 15.76
C PRO A 219 11.31 12.13 16.93
N SER A 220 12.23 12.58 17.77
CA SER A 220 11.92 13.17 19.07
C SER A 220 11.74 14.69 18.99
N SER A 221 12.01 15.30 17.83
CA SER A 221 12.02 16.76 17.68
C SER A 221 11.04 17.24 16.59
N PRO A 222 10.05 18.09 16.94
CA PRO A 222 9.20 18.85 16.02
C PRO A 222 9.97 19.75 15.03
N GLN A 223 11.22 20.08 15.35
CA GLN A 223 12.01 21.09 14.61
C GLN A 223 12.60 20.54 13.30
N ASP A 224 12.84 19.23 13.21
CA ASP A 224 13.37 18.60 12.00
C ASP A 224 12.36 18.60 10.84
N TYR A 225 11.07 18.74 11.15
CA TYR A 225 9.97 18.70 10.17
C TYR A 225 9.59 20.08 9.60
N LEU A 226 9.66 21.13 10.43
CA LEU A 226 9.26 22.49 10.04
C LEU A 226 10.26 23.17 9.09
N GLN A 227 11.52 22.73 9.03
CA GLN A 227 12.50 23.28 8.07
C GLN A 227 12.27 22.81 6.63
N GLN A 228 11.49 21.76 6.40
CA GLN A 228 11.22 21.26 5.05
C GLN A 228 10.05 21.97 4.35
N THR A 229 9.15 22.61 5.11
CA THR A 229 8.03 23.38 4.54
C THR A 229 8.46 24.75 3.98
N ASP A 230 9.64 25.25 4.34
CA ASP A 230 10.15 26.59 3.96
C ASP A 230 11.21 26.58 2.84
N SER A 231 11.37 25.47 2.11
CA SER A 231 12.23 25.49 0.92
C SER A 231 11.61 26.37 -0.20
N PRO A 232 12.40 27.26 -0.82
CA PRO A 232 11.88 28.34 -1.65
C PRO A 232 11.16 27.77 -2.86
N ARG A 233 9.96 28.32 -3.15
CA ARG A 233 9.14 28.13 -4.36
C ARG A 233 10.01 27.72 -5.56
N GLY A 234 10.15 26.41 -5.76
CA GLY A 234 10.81 25.86 -6.93
C GLY A 234 10.00 26.24 -8.15
N ASN A 235 10.66 26.92 -9.09
CA ASN A 235 10.06 27.53 -10.26
C ASN A 235 8.99 26.66 -10.93
N HIS A 236 7.87 27.31 -11.21
CA HIS A 236 6.79 26.89 -12.07
C HIS A 236 7.33 26.30 -13.38
N LEU A 237 7.39 24.98 -13.47
CA LEU A 237 7.67 24.26 -14.70
C LEU A 237 6.69 23.10 -14.82
N CYS A 238 5.53 23.38 -15.40
CA CYS A 238 5.05 22.65 -16.56
C CYS A 238 4.00 23.53 -17.27
N SER A 239 4.44 24.18 -18.34
CA SER A 239 3.58 24.70 -19.40
C SER A 239 2.88 23.51 -20.10
N GLU A 240 1.76 23.77 -20.78
CA GLU A 240 0.86 22.83 -21.48
C GLU A 240 1.53 21.93 -22.54
N HIS A 241 2.86 21.97 -22.68
CA HIS A 241 3.67 21.17 -23.62
C HIS A 241 4.80 20.41 -22.90
N CYS A 242 4.53 19.84 -21.72
CA CYS A 242 5.50 18.95 -21.07
C CYS A 242 5.57 17.60 -21.83
N ALA A 243 6.76 17.28 -22.36
CA ALA A 243 7.04 16.05 -23.10
C ALA A 243 6.87 14.75 -22.29
N MET A 244 6.50 14.83 -21.01
CA MET A 244 6.11 13.70 -20.17
C MET A 244 4.66 13.22 -20.41
N PHE A 245 3.83 14.04 -21.05
CA PHE A 245 2.40 13.80 -21.28
C PHE A 245 2.11 13.55 -22.76
N HIS A 246 2.65 12.48 -23.32
CA HIS A 246 2.16 11.95 -24.60
C HIS A 246 1.31 10.72 -24.34
N GLY A 247 -0.01 10.94 -24.38
CA GLY A 247 -1.07 10.01 -24.75
C GLY A 247 -1.01 8.59 -24.19
N THR A 248 -1.72 8.34 -23.09
CA THR A 248 -2.23 7.00 -22.79
C THR A 248 -3.50 6.74 -23.61
N THR A 249 -3.37 6.60 -24.94
CA THR A 249 -4.43 6.07 -25.82
C THR A 249 -4.60 4.55 -25.69
N PHE A 250 -4.05 3.94 -24.63
CA PHE A 250 -4.12 2.49 -24.43
C PHE A 250 -5.49 2.02 -23.92
N PHE A 251 -6.25 2.90 -23.25
CA PHE A 251 -7.52 2.51 -22.60
C PHE A 251 -8.73 2.51 -23.56
N ASP A 252 -8.74 3.34 -24.60
CA ASP A 252 -9.81 3.35 -25.62
C ASP A 252 -9.85 2.06 -26.46
N SER A 253 -8.70 1.39 -26.62
CA SER A 253 -8.61 0.17 -27.43
C SER A 253 -9.20 -1.05 -26.71
N MET A 254 -9.19 -1.08 -25.37
CA MET A 254 -9.70 -2.22 -24.61
C MET A 254 -11.23 -2.21 -24.47
N MET A 255 -11.86 -1.02 -24.55
CA MET A 255 -13.31 -0.85 -24.44
C MET A 255 -14.07 -1.05 -25.76
N ASN A 256 -13.38 -1.12 -26.91
CA ASN A 256 -14.00 -1.32 -28.22
C ASN A 256 -14.10 -2.79 -28.66
N LEU A 257 -13.67 -3.76 -27.83
CA LEU A 257 -13.73 -5.19 -28.16
C LEU A 257 -15.03 -5.90 -27.72
N SER A 258 -16.00 -5.17 -27.16
CA SER A 258 -17.29 -5.74 -26.74
C SER A 258 -18.50 -5.32 -27.57
N SER A 259 -18.29 -4.78 -28.77
CA SER A 259 -19.38 -4.47 -29.71
C SER A 259 -19.04 -4.92 -31.12
N ASP A 260 -19.03 -6.24 -31.36
CA ASP A 260 -19.35 -6.82 -32.66
C ASP A 260 -19.66 -8.31 -32.52
N SER A 261 -20.90 -8.59 -32.10
CA SER A 261 -21.54 -9.87 -32.37
C SER A 261 -22.03 -9.87 -33.81
N HIS A 262 -21.36 -10.59 -34.72
CA HIS A 262 -21.91 -11.42 -35.80
C HIS A 262 -20.89 -11.64 -36.93
N ASN A 263 -20.20 -12.80 -36.91
CA ASN A 263 -20.06 -13.77 -38.01
C ASN A 263 -18.79 -14.61 -37.83
N VAL A 264 -18.99 -15.85 -37.40
CA VAL A 264 -17.96 -16.89 -37.37
C VAL A 264 -17.93 -17.59 -38.72
N THR A 265 -16.82 -17.51 -39.44
CA THR A 265 -16.33 -18.62 -40.28
C THR A 265 -14.81 -18.60 -40.36
N GLY A 266 -14.18 -19.63 -39.78
CA GLY A 266 -12.96 -20.29 -40.26
C GLY A 266 -11.64 -19.52 -40.21
N GLY A 267 -10.74 -19.91 -39.29
CA GLY A 267 -9.33 -19.51 -39.37
C GLY A 267 -8.54 -19.82 -38.09
N GLU A 268 -7.84 -20.96 -38.13
CA GLU A 268 -6.73 -21.44 -37.30
C GLU A 268 -6.19 -20.54 -36.16
N LEU A 269 -6.27 -21.06 -34.94
CA LEU A 269 -5.56 -20.56 -33.75
C LEU A 269 -4.06 -20.82 -33.91
N ASN A 270 -3.26 -19.76 -34.04
CA ASN A 270 -1.82 -19.85 -33.84
C ASN A 270 -1.46 -19.22 -32.49
N ASP A 271 -0.82 -20.01 -31.65
CA ASP A 271 -0.32 -19.67 -30.32
C ASP A 271 0.61 -18.45 -30.37
N THR A 272 0.31 -17.43 -29.58
CA THR A 272 1.30 -16.42 -29.22
C THR A 272 1.04 -15.90 -27.80
N TYR A 273 1.14 -16.81 -26.81
CA TYR A 273 1.45 -16.41 -25.44
C TYR A 273 2.91 -15.96 -25.38
N ALA A 274 3.16 -14.71 -25.79
CA ALA A 274 4.42 -14.05 -25.50
C ALA A 274 4.46 -13.73 -24.00
N ALA A 275 5.48 -14.27 -23.33
CA ALA A 275 5.74 -14.11 -21.91
C ALA A 275 5.72 -12.63 -21.49
N PHE A 276 4.82 -12.29 -20.57
CA PHE A 276 4.84 -11.00 -19.89
C PHE A 276 5.97 -10.99 -18.86
N ASP A 277 6.79 -9.93 -18.92
CA ASP A 277 7.94 -9.65 -18.06
C ASP A 277 7.51 -9.46 -16.59
N ASP A 278 8.11 -10.23 -15.68
CA ASP A 278 7.87 -10.30 -14.22
C ASP A 278 8.21 -9.01 -13.44
N SER A 279 8.38 -7.88 -14.12
CA SER A 279 8.86 -6.63 -13.53
C SER A 279 7.75 -5.65 -13.12
N ILE A 280 6.49 -5.92 -13.49
CA ILE A 280 5.34 -5.10 -13.11
C ILE A 280 4.55 -5.85 -12.03
N ILE A 281 4.68 -5.40 -10.79
CA ILE A 281 4.10 -5.99 -9.56
C ILE A 281 2.55 -5.97 -9.55
N PHE A 282 1.91 -5.32 -10.51
CA PHE A 282 0.46 -5.12 -10.51
C PHE A 282 -0.37 -6.40 -10.73
N PRO A 283 -0.02 -7.39 -11.57
CA PRO A 283 -0.87 -8.59 -11.73
C PRO A 283 -0.63 -9.68 -10.67
N ALA A 284 0.55 -9.74 -10.04
CA ALA A 284 0.89 -10.82 -9.10
C ALA A 284 0.21 -10.71 -7.71
N LEU A 285 -0.28 -9.51 -7.36
CA LEU A 285 -1.12 -9.30 -6.17
C LEU A 285 -2.58 -9.73 -6.39
N PHE A 286 -3.01 -9.77 -7.65
CA PHE A 286 -4.31 -10.28 -8.07
C PHE A 286 -4.14 -11.67 -8.65
N GLY A 287 -3.72 -12.60 -7.78
CA GLY A 287 -3.84 -14.03 -8.05
C GLY A 287 -5.20 -14.28 -8.68
N SER A 288 -5.17 -14.88 -9.87
CA SER A 288 -6.30 -15.11 -10.76
C SER A 288 -7.59 -15.29 -9.96
N ALA A 289 -8.47 -14.27 -10.01
CA ALA A 289 -9.87 -14.49 -9.67
C ALA A 289 -10.48 -15.27 -10.85
N GLU A 290 -10.04 -16.51 -11.01
CA GLU A 290 -10.81 -17.52 -11.71
C GLU A 290 -11.93 -17.91 -10.74
N PHE A 291 -13.14 -17.53 -11.13
CA PHE A 291 -14.39 -17.95 -10.51
C PHE A 291 -14.66 -19.42 -10.79
#